data_AF-A0A6M0BVS9-F1
#
_entry.id   AF-A0A6M0BVS9-F1
#
_cell.length_a   1.000
_cell.length_b   1.000
_cell.length_c   1.000
_cell.angle_alpha   90.00
_cell.angle_beta   90.00
_cell.angle_gamma   90.00
#
_symmetry.space_group_name_H-M   'P 1'
#
loop_
_entity.id
_entity.type
_entity.pdbx_description
1 polymer ?
#
loop_
_entity_poly.entity_id
_entity_poly.type
_entity_poly.pdbx_seq_one_letter_code
_entity_poly.pdbx_strand_id
1 'polypeptide(L)'
;PNKVREIEKIREFIKQGKSKKDKDSRVDIFIYKPNTDEELYIDITTAKPNKKEFGALRRKMLRWCGLRFSQHRKAKIKTYIAIPYNPYHPHSYARWTANECDVQNELLIQENFWNECAGEGVYEDLLNIFREVGVEMKSKIDQWIKSKSK
;
A
#
# COMPACT_ATOMS: atom_id res chain seq x y z
N PRO A 1 -17.36 -5.05 0.96
CA PRO A 1 -16.85 -4.32 -0.22
C PRO A 1 -16.55 -5.33 -1.34
N ASN A 2 -16.67 -4.98 -2.62
CA ASN A 2 -16.25 -5.86 -3.71
C ASN A 2 -15.53 -5.02 -4.75
N LYS A 3 -14.20 -4.99 -4.64
CA LYS A 3 -13.35 -4.08 -5.39
C LYS A 3 -13.47 -4.31 -6.88
N VAL A 4 -13.49 -5.56 -7.32
CA VAL A 4 -13.59 -5.93 -8.74
C VAL A 4 -14.87 -5.36 -9.34
N ARG A 5 -16.03 -5.59 -8.70
CA ARG A 5 -17.32 -5.06 -9.17
C ARG A 5 -17.36 -3.54 -9.17
N GLU A 6 -16.76 -2.90 -8.16
CA GLU A 6 -16.73 -1.44 -8.05
C GLU A 6 -15.86 -0.79 -9.14
N ILE A 7 -14.69 -1.36 -9.42
CA ILE A 7 -13.80 -0.91 -10.49
C ILE A 7 -14.47 -1.05 -11.86
N GLU A 8 -15.14 -2.16 -12.13
CA GLU A 8 -15.82 -2.37 -13.41
C GLU A 8 -17.00 -1.39 -13.61
N LYS A 9 -17.77 -1.12 -12.55
CA LYS A 9 -18.79 -0.05 -12.59
C LYS A 9 -18.16 1.31 -12.91
N ILE A 10 -17.03 1.64 -12.29
CA ILE A 10 -16.33 2.90 -12.61
C ILE A 10 -15.93 2.90 -14.09
N ARG A 11 -15.32 1.82 -14.59
CA ARG A 11 -14.88 1.70 -15.99
C ARG A 11 -16.04 1.87 -16.99
N GLU A 12 -17.21 1.32 -16.69
CA GLU A 12 -18.41 1.42 -17.52
C GLU A 12 -18.91 2.86 -17.65
N PHE A 13 -19.10 3.54 -16.51
CA PHE A 13 -19.77 4.84 -16.44
C PHE A 13 -18.83 6.05 -16.56
N ILE A 14 -17.52 5.90 -16.35
CA ILE A 14 -16.58 7.04 -16.35
C ILE A 14 -16.45 7.66 -17.73
N LYS A 15 -16.63 8.98 -17.83
CA LYS A 15 -16.47 9.72 -19.09
C LYS A 15 -15.00 10.05 -19.34
N GLN A 16 -14.66 10.32 -20.59
CA GLN A 16 -13.33 10.83 -20.93
C GLN A 16 -13.10 12.16 -20.19
N GLY A 17 -11.99 12.22 -19.45
CA GLY A 17 -11.60 13.37 -18.65
C GLY A 17 -10.69 14.32 -19.44
N LYS A 18 -10.54 15.54 -18.93
CA LYS A 18 -9.46 16.44 -19.35
C LYS A 18 -8.26 16.20 -18.45
N SER A 19 -7.06 16.14 -19.03
CA SER A 19 -5.83 16.02 -18.25
C SER A 19 -5.60 17.29 -17.44
N LYS A 20 -5.96 17.26 -16.16
CA LYS A 20 -5.78 18.33 -15.18
C LYS A 20 -5.25 17.72 -13.89
N LYS A 21 -4.50 18.52 -13.11
CA LYS A 21 -3.98 18.09 -11.82
C LYS A 21 -5.13 17.87 -10.84
N ASP A 22 -5.27 16.64 -10.35
CA ASP A 22 -6.19 16.30 -9.27
C ASP A 22 -5.46 16.35 -7.91
N LYS A 23 -6.14 16.79 -6.85
CA LYS A 23 -5.54 16.83 -5.51
C LYS A 23 -5.10 15.45 -5.01
N ASP A 24 -5.81 14.41 -5.45
CA ASP A 24 -5.54 13.02 -5.06
C ASP A 24 -4.73 12.29 -6.16
N SER A 25 -4.03 13.00 -7.06
CA SER A 25 -3.25 12.36 -8.14
C SER A 25 -1.89 11.79 -7.70
N ARG A 26 -1.48 12.00 -6.45
CA ARG A 26 -0.18 11.52 -5.92
C ARG A 26 -0.35 10.17 -5.23
N VAL A 27 0.46 9.20 -5.64
CA VAL A 27 0.65 7.89 -5.00
C VAL A 27 1.97 7.88 -4.23
N ASP A 28 2.11 6.98 -3.25
CA ASP A 28 3.39 6.77 -2.56
C ASP A 28 4.34 5.95 -3.42
N ILE A 29 3.83 4.87 -4.02
CA ILE A 29 4.58 4.01 -4.93
C ILE A 29 3.76 3.80 -6.21
N PHE A 30 4.44 3.99 -7.35
CA PHE A 30 3.96 3.65 -8.68
C PHE A 30 4.88 2.58 -9.27
N ILE A 31 4.32 1.47 -9.73
CA ILE A 31 5.06 0.42 -10.45
C ILE A 31 4.39 0.20 -11.79
N TYR A 32 5.17 0.30 -12.86
CA TYR A 32 4.75 -0.12 -14.19
C TYR A 32 5.41 -1.45 -14.52
N LYS A 33 4.60 -2.43 -14.96
CA LYS A 33 5.06 -3.75 -15.41
C LYS A 33 4.98 -3.81 -16.94
N PRO A 34 6.08 -3.55 -17.68
CA PRO A 34 6.05 -3.44 -19.14
C PRO A 34 5.56 -4.71 -19.85
N ASN A 35 5.88 -5.88 -19.27
CA ASN A 35 5.54 -7.18 -19.86
C ASN A 35 4.03 -7.46 -19.86
N THR A 36 3.27 -6.91 -18.90
CA THR A 36 1.83 -7.11 -18.77
C THR A 36 1.01 -5.87 -19.08
N ASP A 37 1.67 -4.72 -19.25
CA ASP A 37 1.08 -3.37 -19.31
C ASP A 37 0.24 -3.04 -18.07
N GLU A 38 0.61 -3.61 -16.91
CA GLU A 38 -0.06 -3.35 -15.65
C GLU A 38 0.57 -2.17 -14.91
N GLU A 39 -0.28 -1.33 -14.33
CA GLU A 39 0.12 -0.21 -13.49
C GLU A 39 -0.37 -0.44 -12.06
N LEU A 40 0.53 -0.35 -11.08
CA LEU A 40 0.22 -0.51 -9.67
C LEU A 40 0.37 0.82 -8.94
N TYR A 41 -0.67 1.15 -8.17
CA TYR A 41 -0.81 2.40 -7.44
C TYR A 41 -0.97 2.06 -5.97
N ILE A 42 0.02 2.41 -5.15
CA ILE A 42 0.07 1.94 -3.76
C ILE A 42 0.14 3.14 -2.81
N ASP A 43 -0.64 3.05 -1.73
CA ASP A 43 -0.63 3.99 -0.60
C ASP A 43 -0.19 3.24 0.66
N ILE A 44 0.88 3.71 1.29
CA ILE A 44 1.42 3.08 2.50
C ILE A 44 0.67 3.66 3.70
N THR A 45 0.23 2.80 4.60
CA THR A 45 -0.43 3.22 5.83
C THR A 45 0.16 2.57 7.06
N THR A 46 -0.23 3.08 8.22
CA THR A 46 0.18 2.52 9.50
C THR A 46 -0.44 1.13 9.71
N ALA A 47 0.16 0.33 10.59
CA ALA A 47 -0.23 -1.06 10.78
C ALA A 47 -1.64 -1.26 11.35
N LYS A 48 -2.29 -0.22 11.87
CA LYS A 48 -3.53 -0.34 12.65
C LYS A 48 -4.56 0.75 12.29
N PRO A 49 -4.94 0.95 11.01
CA PRO A 49 -5.88 2.01 10.67
C PRO A 49 -7.25 1.78 11.31
N ASN A 50 -7.93 2.86 11.65
CA ASN A 50 -9.30 2.86 12.16
C ASN A 50 -10.31 2.77 11.01
N LYS A 51 -11.60 2.63 11.36
CA LYS A 51 -12.71 2.49 10.40
C LYS A 51 -12.78 3.66 9.41
N LYS A 52 -12.62 4.90 9.89
CA LYS A 52 -12.68 6.12 9.06
C LYS A 52 -11.51 6.18 8.08
N GLU A 53 -10.32 5.79 8.54
CA GLU A 53 -9.09 5.74 7.73
C GLU A 53 -9.22 4.72 6.60
N PHE A 54 -9.63 3.49 6.88
CA PHE A 54 -9.87 2.49 5.82
C PHE A 54 -10.92 2.95 4.82
N GLY A 55 -12.01 3.56 5.28
CA GLY A 55 -13.03 4.13 4.39
C GLY A 55 -12.47 5.24 3.48
N ALA A 56 -11.54 6.06 3.98
CA ALA A 56 -10.87 7.09 3.18
C ALA A 56 -9.89 6.49 2.17
N LEU A 57 -9.07 5.53 2.59
CA LEU A 57 -8.13 4.82 1.73
C LEU A 57 -8.84 4.10 0.59
N ARG A 58 -9.90 3.34 0.87
CA ARG A 58 -10.71 2.68 -0.17
C ARG A 58 -11.28 3.69 -1.19
N ARG A 59 -11.80 4.82 -0.73
CA ARG A 59 -12.28 5.88 -1.64
C ARG A 59 -11.15 6.42 -2.52
N LYS A 60 -9.94 6.58 -1.96
CA LYS A 60 -8.74 6.99 -2.71
C LYS A 60 -8.38 5.96 -3.79
N MET A 61 -8.40 4.66 -3.45
CA MET A 61 -8.13 3.56 -4.40
C MET A 61 -9.11 3.59 -5.58
N LEU A 62 -10.41 3.70 -5.31
CA LEU A 62 -11.43 3.78 -6.36
C LEU A 62 -11.33 5.07 -7.19
N ARG A 63 -10.97 6.19 -6.55
CA ARG A 63 -10.74 7.47 -7.24
C ARG A 63 -9.59 7.37 -8.23
N TRP A 64 -8.48 6.72 -7.88
CA TRP A 64 -7.37 6.48 -8.79
C TRP A 64 -7.78 5.68 -10.02
N CYS A 65 -8.58 4.62 -9.84
CA CYS A 65 -9.16 3.87 -10.97
C CYS A 65 -9.97 4.80 -11.90
N GLY A 66 -10.86 5.63 -11.33
CA GLY A 66 -11.65 6.59 -12.11
C GLY A 66 -10.79 7.61 -12.86
N LEU A 67 -9.80 8.21 -12.19
CA LEU A 67 -8.87 9.16 -12.80
C LEU A 67 -8.10 8.52 -13.96
N ARG A 68 -7.61 7.28 -13.78
CA ARG A 68 -6.86 6.58 -14.82
C ARG A 68 -7.75 6.18 -16.00
N PHE A 69 -8.92 5.61 -15.74
CA PHE A 69 -9.87 5.23 -16.79
C PHE A 69 -10.44 6.41 -17.56
N SER A 70 -10.54 7.59 -16.93
CA SER A 70 -10.95 8.82 -17.63
C SER A 70 -9.94 9.23 -18.71
N GLN A 71 -8.68 8.82 -18.59
CA GLN A 71 -7.61 9.10 -19.57
C GLN A 71 -7.43 7.93 -20.54
N HIS A 72 -7.47 6.69 -20.03
CA HIS A 72 -7.36 5.48 -20.82
C HIS A 72 -8.29 4.40 -20.25
N ARG A 73 -9.48 4.26 -20.84
CA ARG A 73 -10.52 3.34 -20.35
C ARG A 73 -10.10 1.87 -20.29
N LYS A 74 -9.16 1.44 -21.15
CA LYS A 74 -8.64 0.06 -21.20
C LYS A 74 -7.38 -0.16 -20.35
N ALA A 75 -6.91 0.83 -19.58
CA ALA A 75 -5.76 0.66 -18.71
C ALA A 75 -5.93 -0.50 -17.73
N LYS A 76 -4.84 -1.24 -17.48
CA LYS A 76 -4.78 -2.34 -16.51
C LYS A 76 -4.22 -1.83 -15.19
N ILE A 77 -5.06 -1.10 -14.46
CA ILE A 77 -4.71 -0.54 -13.16
C ILE A 77 -5.05 -1.53 -12.03
N LYS A 78 -4.13 -1.66 -11.06
CA LYS A 78 -4.38 -2.23 -9.74
C LYS A 78 -4.01 -1.20 -8.68
N THR A 79 -4.83 -1.09 -7.65
CA THR A 79 -4.62 -0.14 -6.54
C THR A 79 -4.49 -0.91 -5.24
N TYR A 80 -3.63 -0.49 -4.32
CA TYR A 80 -3.42 -1.21 -3.07
C TYR A 80 -3.22 -0.27 -1.88
N ILE A 81 -3.74 -0.72 -0.74
CA ILE A 81 -3.36 -0.23 0.57
C ILE A 81 -2.23 -1.14 1.05
N ALA A 82 -1.07 -0.57 1.40
CA ALA A 82 0.08 -1.32 1.87
C ALA A 82 0.32 -1.10 3.37
N ILE A 83 0.53 -2.20 4.09
CA ILE A 83 0.97 -2.21 5.48
C ILE A 83 2.35 -2.90 5.52
N PRO A 84 3.46 -2.15 5.79
CA PRO A 84 4.81 -2.69 5.63
C PRO A 84 5.18 -3.86 6.54
N TYR A 85 4.49 -4.03 7.67
CA TYR A 85 4.70 -5.14 8.61
C TYR A 85 3.39 -5.53 9.30
N ASN A 86 3.27 -6.81 9.66
CA ASN A 86 2.14 -7.31 10.42
C ASN A 86 2.39 -7.17 11.93
N PRO A 87 1.63 -6.35 12.67
CA PRO A 87 1.83 -6.18 14.10
C PRO A 87 1.32 -7.37 14.94
N TYR A 88 0.72 -8.37 14.30
CA TYR A 88 0.21 -9.60 14.92
C TYR A 88 1.07 -10.83 14.62
N HIS A 89 2.18 -10.65 13.89
CA HIS A 89 3.07 -11.73 13.50
C HIS A 89 3.50 -12.58 14.72
N PRO A 90 3.51 -13.93 14.62
CA PRO A 90 3.33 -14.75 13.40
C PRO A 90 1.87 -15.03 13.00
N HIS A 91 0.88 -14.53 13.76
CA HIS A 91 -0.52 -14.73 13.41
C HIS A 91 -0.93 -13.84 12.24
N SER A 92 -1.90 -14.30 11.45
CA SER A 92 -2.47 -13.52 10.35
C SER A 92 -3.01 -12.18 10.82
N TYR A 93 -2.95 -11.18 9.94
CA TYR A 93 -3.48 -9.86 10.22
C TYR A 93 -4.99 -9.91 10.46
N ALA A 94 -5.41 -9.72 11.71
CA ALA A 94 -6.81 -9.87 12.12
C ALA A 94 -7.36 -8.56 12.70
N ARG A 95 -7.48 -7.53 11.84
CA ARG A 95 -8.03 -6.22 12.23
C ARG A 95 -9.47 -6.09 11.74
N TRP A 96 -10.44 -6.04 12.66
CA TRP A 96 -11.86 -5.93 12.30
C TRP A 96 -12.21 -4.69 11.45
N THR A 97 -11.47 -3.58 11.62
CA THR A 97 -11.67 -2.35 10.84
C THR A 97 -11.28 -2.49 9.37
N ALA A 98 -10.49 -3.51 9.02
CA ALA A 98 -10.11 -3.77 7.62
C ALA A 98 -11.31 -4.20 6.76
N ASN A 99 -12.41 -4.65 7.37
CA ASN A 99 -13.64 -5.02 6.66
C ASN A 99 -14.31 -3.85 5.88
N GLU A 100 -13.84 -2.62 6.10
CA GLU A 100 -14.24 -1.44 5.30
C GLU A 100 -13.66 -1.45 3.87
N CYS A 101 -12.62 -2.26 3.62
CA CYS A 101 -12.01 -2.51 2.33
C CYS A 101 -12.19 -3.96 1.86
N ASP A 102 -11.84 -4.24 0.60
CA ASP A 102 -11.81 -5.61 0.08
C ASP A 102 -10.46 -6.25 0.44
N VAL A 103 -10.36 -6.79 1.65
CA VAL A 103 -9.09 -7.25 2.24
C VAL A 103 -8.30 -8.18 1.31
N GLN A 104 -8.99 -9.06 0.59
CA GLN A 104 -8.34 -10.04 -0.30
C GLN A 104 -7.73 -9.40 -1.55
N ASN A 105 -8.35 -8.34 -2.08
CA ASN A 105 -7.97 -7.75 -3.37
C ASN A 105 -7.31 -6.37 -3.25
N GLU A 106 -7.33 -5.76 -2.06
CA GLU A 106 -6.93 -4.37 -1.85
C GLU A 106 -5.80 -4.20 -0.82
N LEU A 107 -5.58 -5.16 0.07
CA LEU A 107 -4.67 -5.00 1.20
C LEU A 107 -3.41 -5.87 1.02
N LEU A 108 -2.26 -5.22 0.85
CA LEU A 108 -0.95 -5.85 0.85
C LEU A 108 -0.31 -5.69 2.21
N ILE A 109 0.09 -6.78 2.84
CA ILE A 109 0.59 -6.78 4.22
C ILE A 109 1.92 -7.52 4.26
N GLN A 110 2.91 -6.92 4.92
CA GLN A 110 4.19 -7.56 5.20
C GLN A 110 4.80 -8.13 3.91
N GLU A 111 5.05 -9.43 3.85
CA GLU A 111 5.69 -10.11 2.72
C GLU A 111 4.94 -9.87 1.40
N ASN A 112 3.61 -9.89 1.40
CA ASN A 112 2.81 -9.62 0.18
C ASN A 112 3.05 -8.22 -0.40
N PHE A 113 3.31 -7.22 0.45
CA PHE A 113 3.64 -5.87 -0.02
C PHE A 113 5.03 -5.82 -0.65
N TRP A 114 6.02 -6.40 0.02
CA TRP A 114 7.40 -6.41 -0.47
C TRP A 114 7.58 -7.30 -1.70
N ASN A 115 6.91 -8.45 -1.76
CA ASN A 115 6.88 -9.33 -2.92
C ASN A 115 6.29 -8.63 -4.14
N GLU A 116 5.21 -7.86 -3.96
CA GLU A 116 4.62 -7.09 -5.07
C GLU A 116 5.53 -5.96 -5.56
N CYS A 117 6.32 -5.35 -4.66
CA CYS A 117 7.17 -4.21 -5.00
C CYS A 117 8.56 -4.57 -5.53
N ALA A 118 9.16 -5.61 -4.96
CA ALA A 118 10.59 -5.88 -5.09
C ALA A 118 10.93 -7.36 -5.33
N GLY A 119 9.95 -8.26 -5.18
CA GLY A 119 10.13 -9.70 -5.39
C GLY A 119 10.24 -10.49 -4.09
N GLU A 120 10.23 -11.82 -4.23
CA GLU A 120 10.27 -12.77 -3.12
C GLU A 120 11.57 -12.67 -2.32
N GLY A 121 11.49 -12.88 -1.00
CA GLY A 121 12.63 -12.87 -0.07
C GLY A 121 13.11 -11.48 0.38
N VAL A 122 12.64 -10.40 -0.28
CA VAL A 122 13.05 -9.03 0.07
C VAL A 122 12.65 -8.65 1.49
N TYR A 123 11.51 -9.14 1.98
CA TYR A 123 11.09 -8.84 3.34
C TYR A 123 12.04 -9.44 4.38
N GLU A 124 12.49 -10.68 4.17
CA GLU A 124 13.46 -11.37 5.01
C GLU A 124 14.82 -10.67 4.97
N ASP A 125 15.26 -10.25 3.78
CA ASP A 125 16.50 -9.48 3.61
C ASP A 125 16.45 -8.16 4.39
N LEU A 126 15.32 -7.44 4.30
CA LEU A 126 15.11 -6.23 5.10
C LEU A 126 15.22 -6.53 6.60
N LEU A 127 14.57 -7.60 7.09
CA LEU A 127 14.66 -7.99 8.49
C LEU A 127 16.09 -8.31 8.92
N ASN A 128 16.87 -8.98 8.06
CA ASN A 128 18.28 -9.28 8.33
C ASN A 128 19.11 -7.99 8.43
N ILE A 129 18.95 -7.07 7.48
CA ILE A 129 19.62 -5.76 7.51
C ILE A 129 19.27 -4.99 8.78
N PHE A 130 17.98 -4.94 9.18
CA PHE A 130 17.58 -4.26 10.41
C PHE A 130 18.23 -4.87 11.66
N ARG A 131 18.40 -6.20 11.70
CA ARG A 131 19.09 -6.88 12.82
C ARG A 131 20.58 -6.55 12.84
N GLU A 132 21.25 -6.63 11.69
CA GLU A 132 22.68 -6.34 11.55
C GLU A 132 23.00 -4.90 11.97
N VAL A 133 22.28 -3.93 11.39
CA VAL A 133 22.42 -2.51 11.75
C VAL A 133 22.07 -2.29 13.22
N GLY A 134 21.05 -2.96 13.74
CA GLY A 134 20.66 -2.89 15.14
C GLY A 134 21.79 -3.32 16.10
N VAL A 135 22.51 -4.40 15.76
CA VAL A 135 23.66 -4.88 16.54
C VAL A 135 24.80 -3.88 16.49
N GLU A 136 25.16 -3.40 15.29
CA GLU A 136 26.26 -2.45 15.11
C GLU A 136 26.01 -1.12 15.85
N MET A 137 24.77 -0.64 15.81
CA MET A 137 24.39 0.66 16.36
C MET A 137 24.08 0.62 17.86
N LYS A 138 23.89 -0.55 18.46
CA LYS A 138 23.46 -0.71 19.85
C LYS A 138 24.29 0.11 20.84
N SER A 139 25.62 -0.02 20.77
CA SER A 139 26.54 0.66 21.69
C SER A 139 26.44 2.19 21.58
N LYS A 140 26.34 2.73 20.35
CA LYS A 140 26.19 4.16 20.07
C LYS A 140 24.86 4.68 20.60
N ILE A 141 23.77 3.93 20.40
CA ILE A 141 22.43 4.27 20.90
C ILE A 141 22.44 4.29 22.44
N ASP A 142 22.99 3.27 23.09
CA ASP A 142 23.07 3.18 24.55
C ASP A 142 23.86 4.36 25.15
N GLN A 143 24.98 4.74 24.53
CA GLN A 143 25.76 5.92 24.94
C GLN A 143 24.97 7.22 24.78
N TRP A 144 24.28 7.37 23.64
CA TRP A 144 23.46 8.55 23.38
C TRP A 144 22.31 8.68 24.40
N ILE A 145 21.58 7.60 24.69
CA ILE A 145 20.50 7.60 25.69
C ILE A 145 21.04 8.04 27.06
N LYS A 146 22.16 7.46 27.52
CA LYS A 146 22.79 7.83 28.81
C LYS A 146 23.19 9.30 28.87
N SER A 147 23.64 9.88 27.76
CA SER A 147 24.02 11.31 27.68
C SER A 147 22.84 12.28 27.85
N LYS A 148 21.60 11.81 27.61
CA LYS A 148 20.37 12.61 27.69
C LYS A 148 19.62 12.47 29.02
N SER A 149 20.00 11.50 29.85
CA SER A 149 19.37 11.26 31.17
C SER A 149 20.02 12.07 32.30
N LYS A 150 20.66 13.21 32.00
CA LYS A 150 21.17 14.20 32.96
C LYS A 150 20.31 15.44 32.90
#